data_AF-A0A9D7LD86-F1
#
_entry.id   AF-A0A9D7LD86-F1
#
_cell.length_a   1.000
_cell.length_b   1.000
_cell.length_c   1.000
_cell.angle_alpha   90.00
_cell.angle_beta   90.00
_cell.angle_gamma   90.00
#
_symmetry.space_group_name_H-M   'P 1'
#
loop_
_entity.id
_entity.type
_entity.pdbx_description
1 polymer ?
#
loop_
_entity_poly.entity_id
_entity_poly.type
_entity_poly.pdbx_seq_one_letter_code
_entity_poly.pdbx_strand_id
1 'polypeptide(L)'
;MDEDHFLRIEREEREGSRHYVVHLLDPKFSVELTPDGGAPDKIGRGVIRRVRVPNSWAGDYGQYARLLTAAQDFFAQSFAEPEPKAVTRRLGL
;
A
#
# COMPACT_ATOMS: atom_id res chain seq x y z
N MET A 1 9.70 5.48 8.41
CA MET A 1 8.38 5.08 8.95
C MET A 1 8.02 3.74 8.33
N ASP A 2 7.13 2.92 8.91
CA ASP A 2 6.80 1.57 8.35
C ASP A 2 6.34 1.60 6.87
N GLU A 3 5.88 2.76 6.39
CA GLU A 3 5.48 3.05 5.01
C GLU A 3 6.62 2.93 3.97
N ASP A 4 7.88 3.10 4.39
CA ASP A 4 9.07 3.06 3.50
C ASP A 4 9.33 1.67 2.89
N HIS A 5 8.61 0.65 3.37
CA HIS A 5 8.77 -0.74 2.97
C HIS A 5 7.63 -1.26 2.10
N PHE A 6 6.74 -0.36 1.65
CA PHE A 6 5.61 -0.72 0.81
C PHE A 6 5.74 -0.16 -0.62
N LEU A 7 5.28 -0.95 -1.59
CA LEU A 7 5.15 -0.55 -2.98
C LEU A 7 3.70 -0.73 -3.43
N ARG A 8 3.11 0.31 -4.02
CA ARG A 8 1.80 0.22 -4.70
C ARG A 8 2.01 -0.06 -6.19
N ILE A 9 1.36 -1.10 -6.68
CA ILE A 9 1.26 -1.43 -8.10
C ILE A 9 -0.21 -1.30 -8.50
N GLU A 10 -0.49 -0.44 -9.45
CA GLU A 10 -1.80 -0.32 -10.07
C GLU A 10 -1.84 -1.11 -11.37
N ARG A 11 -2.91 -1.87 -11.59
CA ARG A 11 -3.17 -2.59 -12.83
C ARG A 11 -4.58 -2.28 -13.32
N GLU A 12 -4.67 -1.75 -14.52
CA GLU A 12 -5.95 -1.57 -15.20
C GLU A 12 -6.45 -2.92 -15.73
N GLU A 13 -7.66 -3.30 -15.35
CA GLU A 13 -8.38 -4.46 -15.88
C GLU A 13 -9.74 -4.03 -16.44
N ARG A 14 -10.41 -4.93 -17.18
CA ARG A 14 -11.72 -4.67 -17.80
C ARG A 14 -12.81 -4.28 -16.80
N GLU A 15 -12.68 -4.71 -15.54
CA GLU A 15 -13.65 -4.47 -14.46
C GLU A 15 -13.25 -3.28 -13.56
N GLY A 16 -12.15 -2.58 -13.87
CA GLY A 16 -11.63 -1.46 -13.09
C GLY A 16 -10.15 -1.61 -12.73
N SER A 17 -9.62 -0.67 -11.94
CA SER A 17 -8.25 -0.73 -11.43
C SER A 17 -8.15 -1.68 -10.23
N ARG A 18 -7.17 -2.58 -10.28
CA ARG A 18 -6.72 -3.35 -9.12
C ARG A 18 -5.45 -2.74 -8.56
N HIS A 19 -5.42 -2.58 -7.23
CA HIS A 19 -4.25 -2.08 -6.55
C HIS A 19 -3.64 -3.17 -5.69
N TYR A 20 -2.34 -3.37 -5.85
CA TYR A 20 -1.56 -4.31 -5.05
C TYR A 20 -0.59 -3.52 -4.19
N VAL A 21 -0.65 -3.71 -2.87
CA VAL A 21 0.37 -3.19 -1.95
C VAL A 21 1.27 -4.36 -1.56
N VAL A 22 2.57 -4.19 -1.76
CA VAL A 22 3.58 -5.23 -1.54
C VAL A 22 4.51 -4.77 -0.44
N HIS A 23 4.67 -5.60 0.60
CA HIS A 23 5.70 -5.40 1.62
C HIS A 23 7.03 -5.98 1.12
N LEU A 24 8.05 -5.14 1.06
CA LEU A 24 9.33 -5.44 0.43
C LEU A 24 10.30 -6.18 1.37
N LEU A 25 10.12 -6.05 2.68
CA LEU A 25 10.94 -6.69 3.70
C LEU A 25 10.28 -7.94 4.28
N ASP A 26 11.04 -8.71 5.06
CA ASP A 26 10.48 -9.83 5.79
C ASP A 26 9.68 -9.34 7.02
N PRO A 27 8.47 -9.87 7.26
CA PRO A 27 7.81 -10.91 6.48
C PRO A 27 7.21 -10.35 5.17
N LYS A 28 7.57 -10.95 4.03
CA LYS A 28 7.06 -10.55 2.72
C LYS A 28 5.60 -10.93 2.58
N PHE A 29 4.77 -10.05 2.05
CA PHE A 29 3.39 -10.36 1.66
C PHE A 29 2.90 -9.36 0.62
N SER A 30 1.77 -9.67 0.01
CA SER A 30 1.03 -8.69 -0.79
C SER A 30 -0.45 -8.70 -0.44
N VAL A 31 -1.06 -7.53 -0.58
CA VAL A 31 -2.49 -7.34 -0.40
C VAL A 31 -3.09 -6.68 -1.63
N GLU A 32 -4.21 -7.22 -2.08
CA GLU A 32 -5.04 -6.64 -3.14
C GLU A 32 -6.12 -5.78 -2.49
N LEU A 33 -6.20 -4.52 -2.93
CA LEU A 33 -7.10 -3.50 -2.44
C LEU A 33 -7.91 -2.91 -3.60
N THR A 34 -9.18 -2.62 -3.32
CA THR A 34 -10.04 -1.80 -4.18
C THR A 34 -10.45 -0.54 -3.44
N PRO A 35 -10.59 0.63 -4.09
CA PRO A 35 -11.13 1.83 -3.46
C PRO A 35 -12.48 1.55 -2.76
N ASP A 36 -12.67 2.15 -1.59
CA ASP A 36 -13.93 2.08 -0.86
C ASP A 36 -14.90 3.16 -1.35
N GLY A 37 -15.84 2.78 -2.21
CA GLY A 37 -16.88 3.68 -2.72
C GLY A 37 -17.85 4.22 -1.65
N GLY A 38 -17.85 3.63 -0.45
CA GLY A 38 -18.61 4.08 0.72
C GLY A 38 -17.91 5.19 1.50
N ALA A 39 -16.59 5.36 1.35
CA ALA A 39 -15.84 6.41 2.03
C ALA A 39 -16.16 7.81 1.47
N PRO A 40 -16.01 8.89 2.28
CA PRO A 40 -16.26 10.26 1.84
C PRO A 40 -15.44 10.69 0.61
N ASP A 41 -14.19 10.22 0.53
CA ASP A 41 -13.24 10.46 -0.56
C ASP A 41 -13.32 9.42 -1.68
N LYS A 42 -14.24 8.44 -1.58
CA LYS A 42 -14.40 7.29 -2.49
C LYS A 42 -13.19 6.35 -2.57
N ILE A 43 -12.20 6.51 -1.68
CA ILE A 43 -10.97 5.70 -1.65
C ILE A 43 -10.84 5.02 -0.29
N GLY A 44 -10.90 5.80 0.79
CA GLY A 44 -10.70 5.36 2.16
C GLY A 44 -9.38 4.62 2.36
N ARG A 45 -9.38 3.67 3.28
CA ARG A 45 -8.25 2.74 3.51
C ARG A 45 -8.21 1.56 2.53
N GLY A 46 -9.10 1.58 1.53
CA GLY A 46 -9.31 0.48 0.60
C GLY A 46 -9.97 -0.75 1.24
N VAL A 47 -10.74 -1.48 0.43
CA VAL A 47 -11.34 -2.77 0.79
C VAL A 47 -10.38 -3.89 0.41
N ILE A 48 -9.97 -4.69 1.40
CA ILE A 48 -9.12 -5.86 1.18
C ILE A 48 -9.90 -6.91 0.39
N ARG A 49 -9.40 -7.26 -0.80
CA ARG A 49 -9.95 -8.34 -1.63
C ARG A 49 -9.21 -9.65 -1.41
N ARG A 50 -7.89 -9.57 -1.22
CA ARG A 50 -7.04 -10.75 -1.10
C ARG A 50 -5.76 -10.43 -0.35
N VAL A 51 -5.34 -11.34 0.52
CA VAL A 51 -4.00 -11.33 1.13
C VAL A 51 -3.23 -12.55 0.62
N ARG A 52 -1.99 -12.35 0.18
CA ARG A 52 -1.06 -13.41 -0.17
C ARG A 52 0.14 -13.36 0.75
N VAL A 53 0.29 -14.40 1.55
CA VAL A 53 1.44 -14.62 2.42
C VAL A 53 2.23 -15.85 1.93
N PRO A 54 3.56 -15.88 2.10
CA PRO A 54 4.36 -17.07 1.88
C PRO A 54 3.81 -18.21 2.72
N ASN A 55 3.75 -19.40 2.12
CA ASN A 55 3.41 -20.61 2.86
C ASN A 55 4.60 -20.91 3.79
N SER A 56 4.43 -20.65 5.08
CA SER A 56 5.47 -20.96 6.07
C SER A 56 4.92 -22.01 7.03
N TRP A 57 5.64 -23.11 7.13
CA TRP A 57 5.38 -24.22 8.05
C TRP A 57 5.37 -23.77 9.53
N ALA A 58 5.98 -22.63 9.85
CA ALA A 58 6.13 -22.09 11.21
C ALA A 58 5.72 -20.60 11.35
N GLY A 59 4.92 -20.07 10.43
CA GLY A 59 4.63 -18.64 10.38
C GLY A 59 3.73 -18.14 11.50
N ASP A 60 4.20 -17.12 12.24
CA ASP A 60 3.34 -16.30 13.09
C ASP A 60 2.47 -15.38 12.22
N TYR A 61 1.27 -15.87 11.89
CA TYR A 61 0.28 -15.11 11.12
C TYR A 61 -0.14 -13.79 11.79
N GLY A 62 0.08 -13.64 13.11
CA GLY A 62 -0.20 -12.42 13.86
C GLY A 62 0.67 -11.23 13.44
N GLN A 63 1.90 -11.48 12.95
CA GLN A 63 2.77 -10.41 12.47
C GLN A 63 2.22 -9.73 11.22
N TYR A 64 1.62 -10.50 10.31
CA TYR A 64 0.98 -9.97 9.11
C TYR A 64 -0.23 -9.09 9.44
N ALA A 65 -0.98 -9.39 10.50
CA ALA A 65 -2.13 -8.58 10.90
C ALA A 65 -1.75 -7.12 11.22
N ARG A 66 -0.61 -6.91 11.89
CA ARG A 66 -0.08 -5.57 12.18
C ARG A 66 0.33 -4.84 10.90
N LEU A 67 0.99 -5.55 9.99
CA LEU A 67 1.46 -4.99 8.72
C LEU A 67 0.31 -4.74 7.73
N LEU A 68 -0.83 -5.44 7.84
CA LEU A 68 -2.01 -5.19 7.01
C LEU A 68 -2.62 -3.81 7.30
N THR A 69 -2.66 -3.40 8.57
CA THR A 69 -3.12 -2.05 8.96
C THR A 69 -2.21 -0.98 8.34
N ALA A 70 -0.89 -1.17 8.40
CA ALA A 70 0.09 -0.28 7.79
C ALA A 70 -0.04 -0.26 6.25
N ALA A 71 -0.27 -1.40 5.60
CA ALA A 71 -0.48 -1.48 4.16
C ALA A 71 -1.72 -0.71 3.69
N GLN A 72 -2.79 -0.72 4.49
CA GLN A 72 -4.01 0.06 4.23
C GLN A 72 -3.80 1.57 4.43
N ASP A 73 -3.00 1.97 5.42
CA ASP A 73 -2.63 3.39 5.62
C ASP A 73 -1.77 3.89 4.47
N PHE A 74 -0.76 3.12 4.08
CA PHE A 74 0.05 3.40 2.89
C PHE A 74 -0.81 3.50 1.63
N PHE A 75 -1.80 2.61 1.47
CA PHE A 75 -2.73 2.69 0.34
C PHE A 75 -3.49 4.01 0.33
N ALA A 76 -4.09 4.44 1.45
CA ALA A 76 -4.80 5.71 1.53
C ALA A 76 -3.88 6.91 1.19
N GLN A 77 -2.68 6.93 1.77
CA GLN A 77 -1.70 8.00 1.56
C GLN A 77 -1.18 8.04 0.11
N SER A 78 -1.11 6.90 -0.58
CA SER A 78 -0.64 6.85 -1.97
C SER A 78 -1.55 7.58 -2.97
N PHE A 79 -2.75 7.98 -2.56
CA PHE A 79 -3.64 8.85 -3.36
C PHE A 79 -3.62 10.31 -2.90
N ALA A 80 -2.96 10.63 -1.78
CA ALA A 80 -2.75 12.00 -1.35
C ALA A 80 -1.80 12.72 -2.33
N GLU A 81 -1.99 14.02 -2.48
CA GLU A 81 -1.16 14.84 -3.36
C GLU A 81 0.30 14.75 -2.90
N PRO A 82 1.26 14.47 -3.80
CA PRO A 82 2.66 14.31 -3.41
C PRO A 82 3.16 15.62 -2.81
N GLU A 83 3.81 15.54 -1.64
CA GLU A 83 4.39 16.72 -1.02
C GLU A 83 5.28 17.47 -2.02
N PRO A 84 5.15 18.81 -2.10
CA PRO A 84 5.93 19.59 -3.05
C PRO A 84 7.42 19.38 -2.76
N LYS A 85 8.12 18.73 -3.70
CA LYS A 85 9.57 18.53 -3.61
C LYS A 85 10.22 19.89 -3.38
N ALA A 86 10.93 20.02 -2.25
CA ALA A 86 11.75 21.20 -2.00
C ALA A 86 12.73 21.38 -3.16
N VAL A 87 12.52 22.43 -3.95
CA VAL A 87 13.40 22.79 -5.07
C VAL A 87 14.72 23.27 -4.49
N THR A 88 15.69 22.37 -4.37
CA THR A 88 17.07 22.76 -4.05
C THR A 88 17.64 23.52 -5.25
N ARG A 89 17.50 24.85 -5.25
CA ARG A 89 18.24 25.73 -6.16
C ARG A 89 19.74 25.51 -5.89
N ARG A 90 20.45 24.90 -6.84
CA ARG A 90 21.92 24.94 -6.85
C ARG A 90 22.32 26.40 -7.02
N LEU A 91 22.81 27.02 -5.95
CA LEU A 91 23.55 28.29 -6.03
C LEU A 91 24.84 27.98 -6.80
N GLY A 92 24.87 28.35 -8.08
CA GLY A 92 26.08 28.33 -8.88
C GLY A 92 27.08 29.34 -8.31
N LEU A 93 28.29 28.86 -8.06
CA LEU A 93 29.50 29.67 -7.85
C LEU A 93 30.01 30.20 -9.19
#